data_AF-A0A432H372-F1
#
_entry.id   AF-A0A432H372-F1
#
_cell.length_a   1.000
_cell.length_b   1.000
_cell.length_c   1.000
_cell.angle_alpha   90.00
_cell.angle_beta   90.00
_cell.angle_gamma   90.00
#
_symmetry.space_group_name_H-M   'P 1'
#
loop_
_entity.id
_entity.type
_entity.pdbx_description
1 polymer ?
#
loop_
_entity_poly.entity_id
_entity_poly.type
_entity_poly.pdbx_seq_one_letter_code
_entity_poly.pdbx_strand_id
1 'polypeptide(L)' 'NIVAGKEIYPEFIQYDATPERIVAKCVEMLKAPERLEEIKRELMKIRGKLGEPGASRRTAEVIYRYVAENPA' A
#
# COMPACT_ATOMS: atom_id res chain seq x y z
N ASN A 1 0.77 -3.95 -0.97
CA ASN A 1 1.47 -5.23 -0.72
C ASN A 1 2.29 -5.27 0.57
N ILE A 2 3.01 -4.21 0.96
CA ILE A 2 3.88 -4.20 2.16
C ILE A 2 3.17 -4.71 3.44
N VAL A 3 2.01 -4.14 3.79
CA VAL A 3 1.25 -4.53 5.00
C VAL A 3 0.73 -5.98 4.93
N ALA A 4 0.53 -6.51 3.72
CA ALA A 4 0.05 -7.87 3.52
C ALA A 4 1.15 -8.92 3.51
N GLY A 5 2.42 -8.55 3.29
CA GLY A 5 3.53 -9.50 3.15
C GLY A 5 3.47 -10.37 1.89
N LYS A 6 2.55 -10.09 0.97
CA LYS A 6 2.42 -10.76 -0.33
C LYS A 6 1.92 -9.77 -1.38
N GLU A 7 2.15 -10.11 -2.65
CA GLU A 7 1.57 -9.36 -3.76
C GLU A 7 0.06 -9.64 -3.85
N ILE A 8 -0.76 -8.61 -3.60
CA ILE A 8 -2.22 -8.66 -3.75
C ILE A 8 -2.61 -8.06 -5.10
N TYR A 9 -2.04 -6.91 -5.44
CA TYR A 9 -2.30 -6.21 -6.70
C TYR A 9 -0.97 -5.64 -7.25
N PRO A 10 -0.86 -5.41 -8.57
CA PRO A 10 0.37 -4.87 -9.15
C PRO A 10 0.63 -3.44 -8.64
N GLU A 11 1.86 -3.16 -8.21
CA GLU A 11 2.30 -1.82 -7.84
C GLU A 11 3.28 -1.31 -8.90
N PHE A 12 2.87 -0.31 -9.69
CA PHE A 12 3.70 0.27 -10.75
C PHE A 12 4.65 1.33 -10.16
N ILE A 13 5.62 0.90 -9.37
CA ILE A 13 6.54 1.82 -8.70
C ILE A 13 7.67 2.26 -9.66
N GLN A 14 8.00 3.54 -9.63
CA GLN A 14 9.08 4.13 -10.44
C GLN A 14 8.91 3.85 -11.94
N TYR A 15 9.89 3.19 -12.57
CA TYR A 15 9.93 2.95 -14.01
C TYR A 15 8.93 1.89 -14.48
N ASP A 16 8.23 1.21 -13.57
CA ASP A 16 7.20 0.25 -13.93
C ASP A 16 5.88 0.92 -14.36
N ALA A 17 5.68 2.21 -14.04
CA ALA A 17 4.51 3.02 -14.41
C ALA A 17 4.53 3.47 -15.88
N THR A 18 4.59 2.51 -16.79
CA THR A 18 4.49 2.75 -18.25
C THR A 18 3.05 2.54 -18.72
N PRO A 19 2.59 3.31 -19.73
CA PRO A 19 1.25 3.14 -20.31
C PRO A 19 0.97 1.70 -20.73
N GLU A 20 1.93 1.03 -21.37
CA GLU A 20 1.79 -0.32 -21.91
C GLU A 20 1.54 -1.34 -20.79
N ARG A 21 2.30 -1.25 -19.69
CA ARG A 21 2.17 -2.17 -18.55
C ARG A 21 0.88 -1.93 -17.78
N ILE A 22 0.48 -0.68 -17.60
CA ILE A 22 -0.79 -0.33 -16.95
C ILE A 22 -1.95 -0.85 -17.77
N VAL A 23 -2.01 -0.56 -19.08
CA VAL A 23 -3.09 -1.02 -19.97
C VAL A 23 -3.19 -2.54 -19.97
N ALA A 24 -2.06 -3.25 -20.13
CA ALA A 24 -2.04 -4.71 -20.13
C ALA A 24 -2.65 -5.28 -18.83
N LYS A 25 -2.28 -4.74 -17.66
CA LYS A 25 -2.82 -5.19 -16.37
C LYS A 25 -4.26 -4.77 -16.13
N CYS A 26 -4.68 -3.59 -16.57
CA CYS A 26 -6.09 -3.21 -16.53
C CYS A 26 -6.95 -4.19 -17.33
N VAL A 27 -6.52 -4.54 -18.55
CA VAL A 27 -7.23 -5.51 -19.39
C VAL A 27 -7.25 -6.90 -18.75
N GLU A 28 -6.13 -7.37 -18.18
CA GLU A 28 -6.06 -8.64 -17.44
C GLU A 28 -7.04 -8.67 -16.27
N MET A 29 -7.10 -7.60 -15.46
CA MET A 29 -7.97 -7.50 -14.30
C MET A 29 -9.45 -7.41 -14.69
N LEU A 30 -9.79 -6.65 -15.74
CA LEU A 30 -11.16 -6.55 -16.25
C LEU A 30 -11.70 -7.89 -16.77
N LYS A 31 -10.82 -8.74 -17.30
CA LYS A 31 -11.17 -10.08 -17.79
C LYS A 31 -11.25 -11.14 -16.69
N ALA A 32 -10.87 -10.83 -15.45
CA ALA A 32 -10.80 -11.78 -14.34
C ALA A 32 -11.61 -11.29 -13.12
N PRO A 33 -12.96 -11.30 -13.19
CA PRO A 33 -13.81 -10.75 -12.12
C PRO A 33 -13.64 -11.45 -10.78
N GLU A 34 -13.38 -12.76 -10.76
CA GLU A 34 -13.13 -13.51 -9.52
C GLU A 34 -11.85 -13.04 -8.81
N ARG A 35 -10.78 -12.82 -9.58
CA ARG A 35 -9.52 -12.30 -9.07
C ARG A 35 -9.68 -10.87 -8.54
N LEU A 36 -10.48 -10.04 -9.21
CA LEU A 36 -10.77 -8.70 -8.73
C LEU A 36 -11.52 -8.73 -7.39
N GLU A 37 -12.44 -9.68 -7.21
CA GLU A 37 -13.15 -9.85 -5.94
C GLU A 37 -12.23 -10.36 -4.83
N GLU A 38 -11.29 -11.25 -5.15
CA GLU A 38 -10.25 -11.66 -4.21
C GLU A 38 -9.37 -10.47 -3.78
N ILE A 39 -8.94 -9.63 -4.72
CA ILE A 39 -8.17 -8.40 -4.43
C ILE A 39 -8.94 -7.51 -3.45
N LYS A 40 -10.23 -7.27 -3.69
CA LYS A 40 -11.07 -6.47 -2.78
C LYS A 40 -11.15 -7.08 -1.38
N ARG A 41 -11.36 -8.40 -1.28
CA ARG A 41 -11.39 -9.11 0.02
C ARG A 41 -10.07 -8.97 0.77
N GLU A 42 -8.95 -9.13 0.09
CA GLU A 42 -7.63 -8.97 0.69
C GLU A 42 -7.36 -7.52 1.13
N LEU A 43 -7.76 -6.53 0.34
CA LEU A 43 -7.67 -5.12 0.71
C LEU A 43 -8.54 -4.78 1.93
N MET A 44 -9.74 -5.37 2.05
CA MET A 44 -10.58 -5.22 3.24
C MET A 44 -9.92 -5.80 4.50
N LYS A 45 -9.22 -6.95 4.38
CA LYS A 45 -8.44 -7.51 5.48
C LYS A 45 -7.29 -6.58 5.88
N ILE A 46 -6.60 -5.96 4.91
CA ILE A 46 -5.55 -4.97 5.19
C ILE A 46 -6.11 -3.79 5.95
N ARG A 47 -7.29 -3.26 5.57
CA ARG A 47 -7.91 -2.12 6.27
C ARG A 47 -8.05 -2.37 7.77
N GLY A 48 -8.41 -3.59 8.19
CA GLY A 48 -8.50 -3.96 9.61
C GLY A 48 -7.15 -4.09 10.32
N LYS A 49 -6.05 -4.20 9.58
CA LYS A 49 -4.68 -4.19 10.12
C LYS A 49 -4.10 -2.78 10.21
N LEU A 50 -4.69 -1.80 9.53
CA LEU A 50 -4.29 -0.41 9.67
C LEU A 50 -4.71 0.08 11.05
N GLY A 51 -3.76 0.64 11.81
CA GLY A 51 -4.06 1.20 13.13
C GLY A 51 -4.92 2.46 13.05
N GLU A 52 -5.19 3.05 14.21
CA GLU A 52 -6.01 4.25 14.31
C GLU A 52 -5.47 5.45 13.50
N PRO A 53 -6.34 6.37 13.04
CA PRO A 53 -5.94 7.61 12.39
C PRO A 53 -4.88 8.38 13.18
N GLY A 54 -4.08 9.20 12.48
CA GLY A 54 -3.04 10.03 13.12
C GLY A 54 -1.64 9.40 13.14
N ALA A 55 -1.39 8.38 12.33
CA ALA A 55 -0.07 7.76 12.19
C ALA A 55 1.03 8.81 11.95
N SER A 56 0.85 9.72 10.99
CA SER A 56 1.85 10.75 10.69
C SER A 56 2.13 11.69 11.87
N ARG A 57 1.10 12.07 12.65
CA ARG A 57 1.27 12.91 13.85
C ARG A 57 2.07 12.16 14.92
N ARG A 58 1.69 10.93 15.24
CA ARG A 58 2.40 10.10 16.23
C ARG A 58 3.86 9.87 15.82
N THR A 59 4.11 9.63 14.53
CA THR A 59 5.47 9.49 13.99
C THR A 59 6.26 10.78 14.13
N ALA A 60 5.68 11.94 13.80
CA ALA A 60 6.34 13.23 13.97
C ALA A 60 6.69 13.52 15.45
N GLU A 61 5.79 13.22 16.40
CA GLU A 61 6.04 13.37 17.84
C GLU A 61 7.16 12.45 18.33
N VAL A 62 7.24 11.21 17.83
CA VAL A 62 8.33 10.28 18.15
C VAL A 62 9.67 10.81 17.62
N ILE A 63 9.71 11.26 16.37
CA ILE A 63 10.94 11.81 15.75
C ILE A 63 11.37 13.08 16.49
N TYR A 64 10.44 13.99 16.78
CA TYR A 64 10.72 15.23 17.50
C TYR A 64 11.34 14.95 18.88
N ARG A 65 10.75 14.03 19.66
CA ARG A 65 11.32 13.61 20.96
C ARG A 65 12.71 13.01 20.79
N TYR A 66 12.88 12.10 19.83
CA TYR A 66 14.16 11.46 19.58
C TYR A 66 15.27 12.47 19.28
N VAL A 67 15.00 13.46 18.42
CA VAL A 67 15.97 14.53 18.07
C VAL A 67 16.22 15.47 19.25
N ALA A 68 15.18 15.81 20.03
CA ALA A 68 15.33 16.68 21.20
C ALA A 68 16.16 16.03 22.33
N GLU A 69 16.04 14.72 22.50
CA GLU A 69 16.79 13.94 23.50
C GLU A 69 18.21 13.59 23.05
N ASN A 70 18.49 13.62 21.74
CA ASN A 70 19.79 13.30 21.14
C ASN A 70 20.26 14.44 20.21
N PRO A 71 20.58 15.63 20.75
CA PRO A 71 21.12 16.71 19.95
C PRO A 71 22.48 16.33 19.36
N ALA A 72 22.75 16.85 18.15
CA ALA A 72 24.00 16.63 17.41
C ALA A 72 25.23 17.24 18.10
#